data_AF-A0A1Q3MQV8-F1
#
_entry.id   AF-A0A1Q3MQV8-F1
#
_cell.length_a   1.000
_cell.length_b   1.000
_cell.length_c   1.000
_cell.angle_alpha   90.00
_cell.angle_beta   90.00
_cell.angle_gamma   90.00
#
_symmetry.space_group_name_H-M   'P 1'
#
loop_
_entity.id
_entity.type
_entity.pdbx_description
1 polymer ?
#
loop_
_entity_poly.entity_id
_entity_poly.type
_entity_poly.pdbx_seq_one_letter_code
_entity_poly.pdbx_strand_id
1 'polypeptide(L)'
;MEAKKLLYSFLVVAPVLALAGIGLHSRTYVDPFEWPQTGGDQLRINSYLDVVRDTDEQVQNDRVTSPDELRRIARRWIKGAGEGELKPLVPVSYDDMIVGGVKSQIFNSMVAVERGLMRQADGEVGNGDFRQATNDLLMAVHVAETLKYSNFLMVYRCSMMQHMALNRLDDMVPYLDSEQKSVLRKSLKKICRGTEPLNRIAHQAKMVYTTAVRLHENTEEAIRMAEKMVPSRSFFEQPALAKSNPAGEAATPVTETLMFSDLNNDAVRALTITKELEDKIAKILSSN
;
A
#
# COMPACT_ATOMS: atom_id res chain seq x y z
N MET A 1 -18.23 -27.89 48.39
CA MET A 1 -17.77 -26.48 48.40
C MET A 1 -16.59 -26.26 47.45
N GLU A 2 -15.73 -27.27 47.27
CA GLU A 2 -14.55 -27.22 46.40
C GLU A 2 -14.86 -27.01 44.91
N ALA A 3 -15.91 -27.62 44.38
CA ALA A 3 -16.31 -27.46 42.98
C ALA A 3 -16.62 -26.00 42.60
N LYS A 4 -17.23 -25.23 43.51
CA LYS A 4 -17.53 -23.80 43.28
C LYS A 4 -16.25 -22.97 43.25
N LYS A 5 -15.31 -23.25 44.17
CA LYS A 5 -14.02 -22.55 44.24
C LYS A 5 -13.19 -22.80 42.97
N LEU A 6 -13.20 -24.03 42.46
CA LEU A 6 -12.51 -24.41 41.24
C LEU A 6 -13.11 -23.72 40.01
N LEU A 7 -14.45 -23.63 39.93
CA LEU A 7 -15.14 -22.89 38.86
C LEU A 7 -14.79 -21.39 38.87
N TYR A 8 -14.79 -20.75 40.04
CA TYR A 8 -14.41 -19.33 40.15
C TYR A 8 -12.94 -19.09 39.81
N SER A 9 -12.03 -19.96 40.26
CA SER A 9 -10.61 -19.87 39.88
C SER A 9 -10.43 -20.04 38.37
N PHE A 10 -11.18 -20.93 37.73
CA PHE A 10 -11.13 -21.10 36.28
C PHE A 10 -11.66 -19.87 35.54
N LEU A 11 -12.78 -19.29 35.99
CA LEU A 11 -13.36 -18.07 35.40
C LEU A 11 -12.41 -16.86 35.45
N VAL A 12 -11.58 -16.77 36.48
CA VAL A 12 -10.57 -15.69 36.60
C VAL A 12 -9.38 -15.92 35.67
N VAL A 13 -8.96 -17.17 35.48
CA VAL A 13 -7.75 -17.51 34.69
C VAL A 13 -8.06 -17.73 33.21
N ALA A 14 -9.28 -18.11 32.85
CA ALA A 14 -9.68 -18.43 31.47
C ALA A 14 -9.44 -17.30 30.47
N PRO A 15 -9.72 -16.00 30.75
CA PRO A 15 -9.44 -14.92 29.80
C PRO A 15 -7.93 -14.78 29.50
N VAL A 16 -7.08 -14.96 30.51
CA VAL A 16 -5.62 -14.90 30.36
C VAL A 16 -5.13 -16.07 29.50
N LEU A 17 -5.64 -17.27 29.76
CA LEU A 17 -5.33 -18.45 28.95
C LEU A 17 -5.83 -18.32 27.51
N ALA A 18 -7.01 -17.73 27.30
CA ALA A 18 -7.55 -17.47 25.97
C ALA A 18 -6.67 -16.47 25.20
N LEU A 19 -6.26 -15.36 25.83
CA LEU A 19 -5.35 -14.38 25.22
C LEU A 19 -3.97 -14.98 24.92
N ALA A 20 -3.42 -15.78 25.84
CA ALA A 20 -2.18 -16.50 25.62
C ALA A 20 -2.31 -17.50 24.46
N GLY A 21 -3.44 -18.21 24.37
CA GLY A 21 -3.75 -19.11 23.27
C GLY A 21 -3.86 -18.40 21.93
N ILE A 22 -4.55 -17.25 21.88
CA ILE A 22 -4.65 -16.41 20.66
C ILE A 22 -3.27 -15.88 20.28
N GLY A 23 -2.47 -15.41 21.23
CA GLY A 23 -1.11 -14.91 20.97
C GLY A 23 -0.14 -16.01 20.52
N LEU A 24 -0.31 -17.23 21.05
CA LEU A 24 0.47 -18.39 20.61
C LEU A 24 0.03 -18.80 19.20
N HIS A 25 -1.28 -18.91 18.97
CA HIS A 25 -1.86 -19.28 17.68
C HIS A 25 -1.51 -18.24 16.62
N SER A 26 -1.56 -16.93 16.89
CA SER A 26 -1.16 -15.91 15.91
C SER A 26 0.34 -15.94 15.57
N ARG A 27 1.18 -16.49 16.45
CA ARG A 27 2.62 -16.68 16.20
C ARG A 27 2.96 -18.00 15.54
N THR A 28 2.17 -19.06 15.77
CA THR A 28 2.45 -20.41 15.28
C THR A 28 1.60 -20.81 14.08
N TYR A 29 0.42 -20.21 13.93
CA TYR A 29 -0.42 -20.35 12.75
C TYR A 29 0.16 -19.48 11.65
N VAL A 30 1.06 -20.08 10.89
CA VAL A 30 1.31 -19.65 9.53
C VAL A 30 0.06 -20.06 8.76
N ASP A 31 -0.81 -19.09 8.47
CA ASP A 31 -1.86 -19.32 7.48
C ASP A 31 -1.18 -19.92 6.25
N PRO A 32 -1.49 -21.17 5.83
CA PRO A 32 -0.94 -21.71 4.62
C PRO A 32 -1.50 -20.86 3.50
N PHE A 33 -0.75 -19.81 3.18
CA PHE A 33 -1.04 -18.91 2.09
C PHE A 33 -0.95 -19.75 0.81
N GLU A 34 -2.07 -20.36 0.45
CA GLU A 34 -2.28 -20.91 -0.87
C GLU A 34 -2.54 -19.72 -1.77
N TRP A 35 -1.47 -19.26 -2.42
CA TRP A 35 -1.58 -18.27 -3.48
C TRP A 35 -2.64 -18.77 -4.47
N PRO A 36 -3.75 -18.03 -4.73
CA PRO A 36 -4.45 -18.19 -5.98
C PRO A 36 -3.47 -17.69 -7.07
N GLN A 37 -2.54 -18.54 -7.49
CA GLN A 37 -1.50 -18.19 -8.46
C GLN A 37 -2.14 -18.04 -9.84
N THR A 38 -2.67 -16.87 -10.13
CA THR A 38 -2.55 -16.35 -11.50
C THR A 38 -1.07 -16.05 -11.71
N GLY A 39 -0.34 -16.94 -12.39
CA GLY A 39 1.13 -16.87 -12.57
C GLY A 39 1.69 -15.53 -13.07
N GLY A 40 0.84 -14.61 -13.53
CA GLY A 40 1.21 -13.24 -13.87
C GLY A 40 1.66 -12.37 -12.68
N ASP A 41 1.08 -12.52 -11.48
CA ASP A 41 1.43 -11.63 -10.35
C ASP A 41 2.74 -12.03 -9.67
N GLN A 42 3.01 -13.33 -9.54
CA GLN A 42 4.33 -13.79 -9.07
C GLN A 42 5.44 -13.33 -10.02
N LEU A 43 5.21 -13.38 -11.34
CA LEU A 43 6.17 -12.87 -12.33
C LEU A 43 6.42 -11.37 -12.16
N ARG A 44 5.36 -10.58 -11.88
CA ARG A 44 5.50 -9.14 -11.59
C ARG A 44 6.30 -8.91 -10.31
N ILE A 45 5.99 -9.63 -9.22
CA ILE A 45 6.72 -9.51 -7.96
C ILE A 45 8.20 -9.88 -8.16
N ASN A 46 8.46 -10.95 -8.91
CA ASN A 46 9.82 -11.42 -9.18
C ASN A 46 10.66 -10.40 -9.96
N SER A 47 10.06 -9.57 -10.83
CA SER A 47 10.82 -8.53 -11.54
C SER A 47 11.35 -7.43 -10.62
N TYR A 48 10.78 -7.27 -9.43
CA TYR A 48 11.28 -6.32 -8.43
C TYR A 48 12.44 -6.86 -7.57
N LEU A 49 12.72 -8.17 -7.58
CA LEU A 49 13.68 -8.78 -6.64
C LEU A 49 15.06 -8.15 -6.72
N ASP A 50 15.59 -7.93 -7.92
CA ASP A 50 16.93 -7.39 -8.09
C ASP A 50 17.01 -5.91 -7.66
N VAL A 51 15.99 -5.11 -7.95
CA VAL A 51 15.98 -3.68 -7.58
C VAL A 51 15.74 -3.47 -6.09
N VAL A 52 14.95 -4.35 -5.46
CA VAL A 52 14.76 -4.38 -4.00
C VAL A 52 16.04 -4.82 -3.30
N ARG A 53 16.70 -5.89 -3.76
CA ARG A 53 17.97 -6.34 -3.16
C ARG A 53 19.04 -5.26 -3.21
N ASP A 54 19.22 -4.60 -4.36
CA ASP A 54 20.14 -3.47 -4.51
C ASP A 54 19.83 -2.34 -3.51
N THR A 55 18.55 -2.12 -3.20
CA THR A 55 18.10 -1.07 -2.28
C THR A 55 18.33 -1.48 -0.82
N ASP A 56 18.01 -2.70 -0.43
CA ASP A 56 18.18 -3.20 0.95
C ASP A 56 19.65 -3.27 1.36
N GLU A 57 20.53 -3.71 0.47
CA GLU A 57 21.97 -3.79 0.74
C GLU A 57 22.60 -2.42 1.03
N GLN A 58 22.06 -1.35 0.44
CA GLN A 58 22.67 -0.02 0.42
C GLN A 58 21.92 1.00 1.30
N VAL A 59 20.61 1.11 1.12
CA VAL A 59 19.81 2.23 1.63
C VAL A 59 19.16 1.92 2.99
N GLN A 60 18.68 0.69 3.21
CA GLN A 60 18.01 0.35 4.49
C GLN A 60 19.00 0.14 5.64
N ASN A 61 20.22 -0.31 5.35
CA ASN A 61 21.22 -0.62 6.37
C ASN A 61 22.00 0.60 6.89
N ASP A 62 21.56 1.83 6.55
CA ASP A 62 22.25 3.09 6.88
C ASP A 62 23.75 3.10 6.55
N ARG A 63 24.19 2.20 5.66
CA ARG A 63 25.50 2.27 5.06
C ARG A 63 25.50 3.54 4.22
N VAL A 64 26.55 4.35 4.38
CA VAL A 64 26.74 5.57 3.61
C VAL A 64 26.76 5.20 2.12
N THR A 65 25.57 5.20 1.51
CA THR A 65 25.41 4.93 0.09
C THR A 65 26.03 6.12 -0.61
N SER A 66 27.02 5.87 -1.46
CA SER A 66 27.59 6.96 -2.25
C SER A 66 26.46 7.59 -3.09
N PRO A 67 26.45 8.92 -3.28
CA PRO A 67 25.40 9.58 -4.07
C PRO A 67 25.24 8.96 -5.48
N ASP A 68 26.35 8.56 -6.10
CA ASP A 68 26.36 7.93 -7.42
C ASP A 68 25.69 6.55 -7.44
N GLU A 69 25.86 5.78 -6.37
CA GLU A 69 25.25 4.46 -6.24
C GLU A 69 23.74 4.55 -6.05
N LEU A 70 23.29 5.50 -5.22
CA LEU A 70 21.87 5.78 -5.07
C LEU A 70 21.23 6.19 -6.42
N ARG A 71 21.90 7.06 -7.18
CA ARG A 71 21.45 7.44 -8.53
C ARG A 71 21.48 6.25 -9.49
N ARG A 72 22.43 5.32 -9.36
CA ARG A 72 22.46 4.08 -10.16
C ARG A 72 21.23 3.23 -9.87
N ILE A 73 20.89 3.01 -8.60
CA ILE A 73 19.71 2.25 -8.18
C ILE A 73 18.44 2.91 -8.70
N ALA A 74 18.29 4.23 -8.51
CA ALA A 74 17.15 4.98 -9.03
C ALA A 74 17.00 4.88 -10.55
N ARG A 75 18.10 4.96 -11.32
CA ARG A 75 18.06 4.74 -12.77
C ARG A 75 17.56 3.34 -13.14
N ARG A 76 17.88 2.29 -12.36
CA ARG A 76 17.35 0.94 -12.60
C ARG A 76 15.84 0.90 -12.41
N TRP A 77 15.31 1.49 -11.34
CA TRP A 77 13.86 1.61 -11.12
C TRP A 77 13.17 2.32 -12.28
N ILE A 78 13.68 3.49 -12.68
CA ILE A 78 13.10 4.30 -13.76
C ILE A 78 13.17 3.55 -15.10
N LYS A 79 14.30 2.90 -15.40
CA LYS A 79 14.49 2.13 -16.63
C LYS A 79 13.55 0.94 -16.68
N GLY A 80 13.51 0.12 -15.62
CA GLY A 80 12.65 -1.06 -15.57
C GLY A 80 11.17 -0.71 -15.70
N ALA A 81 10.73 0.40 -15.11
CA ALA A 81 9.37 0.89 -15.32
C ALA A 81 9.13 1.39 -16.75
N GLY A 82 10.09 2.14 -17.31
CA GLY A 82 9.99 2.66 -18.69
C GLY A 82 10.00 1.58 -19.78
N GLU A 83 10.66 0.45 -19.53
CA GLU A 83 10.70 -0.72 -20.42
C GLU A 83 9.53 -1.69 -20.16
N GLY A 84 8.70 -1.42 -19.14
CA GLY A 84 7.55 -2.26 -18.78
C GLY A 84 7.92 -3.57 -18.07
N GLU A 85 9.16 -3.70 -17.59
CA GLU A 85 9.64 -4.80 -16.74
C GLU A 85 9.06 -4.70 -15.33
N LEU A 86 9.08 -3.48 -14.77
CA LEU A 86 8.49 -3.15 -13.48
C LEU A 86 7.08 -2.61 -13.73
N LYS A 87 6.06 -3.44 -13.45
CA LYS A 87 4.65 -3.11 -13.67
C LYS A 87 3.96 -2.84 -12.33
N PRO A 88 2.95 -1.95 -12.30
CA PRO A 88 2.16 -1.72 -11.11
C PRO A 88 1.64 -3.01 -10.46
N LEU A 89 1.71 -3.06 -9.13
CA LEU A 89 1.38 -4.23 -8.31
C LEU A 89 -0.12 -4.24 -7.97
N VAL A 90 -0.94 -4.63 -8.94
CA VAL A 90 -2.40 -4.69 -8.80
C VAL A 90 -2.81 -5.62 -7.65
N PRO A 91 -3.80 -5.25 -6.82
CA PRO A 91 -4.35 -6.15 -5.80
C PRO A 91 -5.01 -7.37 -6.44
N VAL A 92 -4.69 -8.56 -5.96
CA VAL A 92 -5.25 -9.85 -6.41
C VAL A 92 -6.46 -10.24 -5.57
N SER A 93 -6.44 -9.88 -4.29
CA SER A 93 -7.52 -10.11 -3.33
C SER A 93 -7.83 -8.83 -2.54
N TYR A 94 -8.89 -8.87 -1.75
CA TYR A 94 -9.35 -7.69 -0.98
C TYR A 94 -8.41 -7.34 0.19
N ASP A 95 -7.73 -8.35 0.73
CA ASP A 95 -6.75 -8.27 1.82
C ASP A 95 -5.33 -7.99 1.31
N ASP A 96 -5.11 -8.06 -0.01
CA ASP A 96 -3.85 -7.76 -0.68
C ASP A 96 -3.58 -6.24 -0.73
N MET A 97 -3.33 -5.71 0.46
CA MET A 97 -2.95 -4.33 0.69
C MET A 97 -1.42 -4.21 0.68
N ILE A 98 -0.93 -3.10 0.14
CA ILE A 98 0.52 -2.78 0.11
C ILE A 98 1.11 -2.56 1.51
N VAL A 99 0.27 -2.48 2.54
CA VAL A 99 0.72 -2.32 3.92
C VAL A 99 1.43 -3.59 4.43
N GLY A 100 1.14 -4.77 3.88
CA GLY A 100 1.71 -6.05 4.30
C GLY A 100 2.55 -6.78 3.25
N GLY A 101 3.34 -7.76 3.70
CA GLY A 101 4.01 -8.75 2.85
C GLY A 101 5.06 -8.19 1.87
N VAL A 102 5.25 -8.90 0.76
CA VAL A 102 6.28 -8.59 -0.24
C VAL A 102 6.03 -7.24 -0.94
N LYS A 103 4.77 -6.88 -1.20
CA LYS A 103 4.45 -5.57 -1.80
C LYS A 103 4.86 -4.40 -0.91
N SER A 104 4.73 -4.55 0.41
CA SER A 104 5.22 -3.58 1.38
C SER A 104 6.74 -3.41 1.31
N GLN A 105 7.49 -4.50 1.17
CA GLN A 105 8.96 -4.45 1.00
C GLN A 105 9.37 -3.72 -0.28
N ILE A 106 8.69 -4.01 -1.40
CA ILE A 106 8.92 -3.32 -2.68
C ILE A 106 8.62 -1.82 -2.54
N PHE A 107 7.49 -1.47 -1.94
CA PHE A 107 7.11 -0.09 -1.70
C PHE A 107 8.10 0.64 -0.78
N ASN A 108 8.50 0.03 0.33
CA ASN A 108 9.45 0.62 1.26
C ASN A 108 10.83 0.84 0.63
N SER A 109 11.26 -0.06 -0.25
CA SER A 109 12.49 0.10 -1.04
C SER A 109 12.40 1.30 -1.97
N MET A 110 11.30 1.43 -2.72
CA MET A 110 11.05 2.60 -3.58
C MET A 110 11.08 3.91 -2.76
N VAL A 111 10.41 3.94 -1.61
CA VAL A 111 10.40 5.10 -0.69
C VAL A 111 11.81 5.41 -0.17
N ALA A 112 12.61 4.41 0.15
CA ALA A 112 13.98 4.60 0.63
C ALA A 112 14.86 5.27 -0.44
N VAL A 113 14.75 4.83 -1.70
CA VAL A 113 15.45 5.45 -2.84
C VAL A 113 14.99 6.90 -3.05
N GLU A 114 13.67 7.13 -3.07
CA GLU A 114 13.09 8.47 -3.26
C GLU A 114 13.56 9.46 -2.18
N ARG A 115 13.45 9.07 -0.90
CA ARG A 115 13.91 9.90 0.23
C ARG A 115 15.42 10.11 0.21
N GLY A 116 16.18 9.10 -0.25
CA GLY A 116 17.61 9.24 -0.48
C GLY A 116 17.91 10.37 -1.46
N LEU A 117 17.26 10.36 -2.63
CA LEU A 117 17.49 11.35 -3.69
C LEU A 117 17.08 12.75 -3.23
N MET A 118 15.95 12.85 -2.54
CA MET A 118 15.51 14.08 -1.90
C MET A 118 16.57 14.66 -0.95
N ARG A 119 17.18 13.83 -0.09
CA ARG A 119 18.24 14.28 0.83
C ARG A 119 19.51 14.70 0.08
N GLN A 120 19.89 14.01 -1.00
CA GLN A 120 21.03 14.41 -1.83
C GLN A 120 20.77 15.77 -2.49
N ALA A 121 19.58 15.97 -3.05
CA ALA A 121 19.18 17.26 -3.62
C ALA A 121 19.22 18.40 -2.59
N ASP A 122 18.76 18.17 -1.36
CA ASP A 122 18.84 19.17 -0.28
C ASP A 122 20.32 19.54 0.01
N GLY A 123 21.23 18.56 0.00
CA GLY A 123 22.67 18.80 0.16
C GLY A 123 23.31 19.55 -1.01
N GLU A 124 22.89 19.24 -2.24
CA GLU A 124 23.36 19.90 -3.46
C GLU A 124 22.91 21.35 -3.56
N VAL A 125 21.66 21.64 -3.16
CA VAL A 125 21.17 23.02 -3.00
C VAL A 125 22.03 23.78 -2.00
N GLY A 126 22.35 23.15 -0.85
CA GLY A 126 23.24 23.75 0.15
C GLY A 126 24.65 24.08 -0.39
N ASN A 127 25.13 23.31 -1.37
CA ASN A 127 26.40 23.52 -2.05
C ASN A 127 26.31 24.44 -3.29
N GLY A 128 25.11 24.92 -3.64
CA GLY A 128 24.87 25.73 -4.84
C GLY A 128 24.82 24.94 -6.15
N ASP A 129 24.83 23.60 -6.12
CA ASP A 129 24.68 22.76 -7.30
C ASP A 129 23.20 22.52 -7.64
N PHE A 130 22.54 23.57 -8.14
CA PHE A 130 21.14 23.48 -8.55
C PHE A 130 20.90 22.52 -9.71
N ARG A 131 21.95 22.21 -10.51
CA ARG A 131 21.86 21.29 -11.65
C ARG A 131 21.62 19.88 -11.14
N GLN A 132 22.50 19.42 -10.26
CA GLN A 132 22.42 18.08 -9.73
C GLN A 132 21.17 17.92 -8.86
N ALA A 133 20.83 18.92 -8.05
CA ALA A 133 19.63 18.89 -7.22
C ALA A 133 18.35 18.73 -8.06
N THR A 134 18.29 19.43 -9.20
CA THR A 134 17.17 19.30 -10.14
C THR A 134 17.09 17.88 -10.72
N ASN A 135 18.23 17.29 -11.07
CA ASN A 135 18.29 15.92 -11.61
C ASN A 135 17.83 14.90 -10.56
N ASP A 136 18.31 15.02 -9.32
CA ASP A 136 17.99 14.10 -8.24
C ASP A 136 16.51 14.21 -7.83
N LEU A 137 15.94 15.42 -7.78
CA LEU A 137 14.49 15.63 -7.57
C LEU A 137 13.64 15.09 -8.72
N LEU A 138 14.07 15.27 -9.98
CA LEU A 138 13.37 14.67 -11.11
C LEU A 138 13.42 13.14 -11.05
N MET A 139 14.54 12.55 -10.65
CA MET A 139 14.66 11.11 -10.46
C MET A 139 13.74 10.63 -9.33
N ALA A 140 13.62 11.38 -8.22
CA ALA A 140 12.69 11.09 -7.14
C ALA A 140 11.23 11.04 -7.64
N VAL A 141 10.82 12.01 -8.47
CA VAL A 141 9.48 12.03 -9.09
C VAL A 141 9.24 10.81 -9.98
N HIS A 142 10.22 10.43 -10.81
CA HIS A 142 10.10 9.25 -11.69
C HIS A 142 10.12 7.93 -10.92
N VAL A 143 10.88 7.83 -9.82
CA VAL A 143 10.88 6.65 -8.93
C VAL A 143 9.50 6.48 -8.29
N ALA A 144 8.89 7.56 -7.79
CA ALA A 144 7.54 7.50 -7.23
C ALA A 144 6.47 7.08 -8.26
N GLU A 145 6.65 7.42 -9.54
CA GLU A 145 5.72 7.04 -10.61
C GLU A 145 5.67 5.51 -10.82
N THR A 146 6.74 4.77 -10.51
CA THR A 146 6.87 3.34 -10.81
C THR A 146 5.77 2.46 -10.18
N LEU A 147 5.28 2.82 -9.00
CA LEU A 147 4.25 2.07 -8.26
C LEU A 147 2.93 2.83 -8.11
N LYS A 148 2.85 4.09 -8.54
CA LYS A 148 1.70 4.99 -8.35
C LYS A 148 0.38 4.34 -8.76
N TYR A 149 0.37 3.59 -9.85
CA TYR A 149 -0.84 3.01 -10.43
C TYR A 149 -1.19 1.60 -9.91
N SER A 150 -0.62 1.18 -8.78
CA SER A 150 -0.88 -0.16 -8.21
C SER A 150 -2.25 -0.26 -7.55
N ASN A 151 -2.65 0.78 -6.79
CA ASN A 151 -3.97 0.93 -6.18
C ASN A 151 -4.17 2.40 -5.73
N PHE A 152 -5.35 2.75 -5.21
CA PHE A 152 -5.66 4.12 -4.77
C PHE A 152 -4.75 4.64 -3.66
N LEU A 153 -4.38 3.79 -2.70
CA LEU A 153 -3.45 4.16 -1.64
C LEU A 153 -2.08 4.53 -2.21
N MET A 154 -1.60 3.84 -3.26
CA MET A 154 -0.36 4.18 -3.95
C MET A 154 -0.48 5.44 -4.78
N VAL A 155 -1.61 5.67 -5.44
CA VAL A 155 -1.83 6.94 -6.13
C VAL A 155 -1.67 8.07 -5.13
N TYR A 156 -2.36 7.99 -3.98
CA TYR A 156 -2.26 9.01 -2.96
C TYR A 156 -0.82 9.17 -2.44
N ARG A 157 -0.17 8.08 -1.99
CA ARG A 157 1.17 8.14 -1.39
C ARG A 157 2.23 8.61 -2.39
N CYS A 158 2.22 8.07 -3.61
CA CYS A 158 3.19 8.45 -4.64
C CYS A 158 2.95 9.88 -5.12
N SER A 159 1.69 10.32 -5.30
CA SER A 159 1.38 11.72 -5.64
C SER A 159 1.82 12.68 -4.54
N MET A 160 1.69 12.32 -3.26
CA MET A 160 2.23 13.13 -2.14
C MET A 160 3.75 13.27 -2.23
N MET A 161 4.47 12.17 -2.48
CA MET A 161 5.93 12.20 -2.66
C MET A 161 6.34 13.08 -3.86
N GLN A 162 5.66 12.92 -4.99
CA GLN A 162 5.88 13.75 -6.17
C GLN A 162 5.59 15.23 -5.89
N HIS A 163 4.51 15.54 -5.18
CA HIS A 163 4.17 16.90 -4.80
C HIS A 163 5.28 17.55 -3.93
N MET A 164 5.84 16.81 -2.97
CA MET A 164 6.96 17.31 -2.17
C MET A 164 8.20 17.59 -3.02
N ALA A 165 8.56 16.71 -3.95
CA ALA A 165 9.69 16.92 -4.86
C ALA A 165 9.44 18.10 -5.82
N LEU A 166 8.21 18.25 -6.34
CA LEU A 166 7.82 19.37 -7.20
C LEU A 166 7.83 20.72 -6.47
N ASN A 167 7.51 20.76 -5.18
CA ASN A 167 7.63 22.00 -4.41
C ASN A 167 9.07 22.49 -4.34
N ARG A 168 10.02 21.58 -4.07
CA ARG A 168 11.45 21.91 -4.10
C ARG A 168 11.91 22.34 -5.48
N LEU A 169 11.44 21.68 -6.53
CA LEU A 169 11.74 22.09 -7.90
C LEU A 169 11.21 23.48 -8.23
N ASP A 170 9.99 23.83 -7.81
CA ASP A 170 9.38 25.17 -7.97
C ASP A 170 10.25 26.25 -7.32
N ASP A 171 10.71 26.01 -6.09
CA ASP A 171 11.60 26.92 -5.35
C ASP A 171 12.96 27.11 -6.05
N MET A 172 13.41 26.10 -6.80
CA MET A 172 14.67 26.13 -7.53
C MET A 172 14.58 26.80 -8.90
N VAL A 173 13.40 26.91 -9.52
CA VAL A 173 13.22 27.46 -10.88
C VAL A 173 13.94 28.80 -11.13
N PRO A 174 13.94 29.78 -10.19
CA PRO A 174 14.62 31.06 -10.40
C PRO A 174 16.14 30.94 -10.57
N TYR A 175 16.75 29.88 -10.03
CA TYR A 175 18.20 29.65 -10.03
C TYR A 175 18.68 28.82 -11.22
N LEU A 176 17.76 28.29 -12.03
CA LEU A 176 18.09 27.44 -13.17
C LEU A 176 18.42 28.26 -14.42
N ASP A 177 19.44 27.82 -15.16
CA ASP A 177 19.75 28.31 -16.49
C ASP A 177 18.73 27.82 -17.54
N SER A 178 18.83 28.33 -18.76
CA SER A 178 17.89 28.02 -19.84
C SER A 178 17.93 26.54 -20.27
N GLU A 179 19.09 25.90 -20.20
CA GLU A 179 19.27 24.48 -20.53
C GLU A 179 18.57 23.61 -19.49
N GLN A 180 18.83 23.87 -18.21
CA GLN A 180 18.21 23.18 -17.07
C GLN A 180 16.69 23.32 -17.08
N LYS A 181 16.17 24.54 -17.34
CA LYS A 181 14.73 24.77 -17.50
C LYS A 181 14.13 23.96 -18.65
N SER A 182 14.86 23.81 -19.76
CA SER A 182 14.44 22.98 -20.89
C SER A 182 14.36 21.50 -20.51
N VAL A 183 15.38 20.98 -19.80
CA VAL A 183 15.40 19.59 -19.30
C VAL A 183 14.25 19.35 -18.32
N LEU A 184 14.05 20.24 -17.36
CA LEU A 184 12.95 20.20 -16.40
C LEU A 184 11.60 20.14 -17.13
N ARG A 185 11.34 21.06 -18.06
CA ARG A 185 10.10 21.08 -18.86
C ARG A 185 9.89 19.79 -19.64
N LYS A 186 10.93 19.26 -20.29
CA LYS A 186 10.85 18.01 -21.06
C LYS A 186 10.49 16.83 -20.15
N SER A 187 11.10 16.77 -18.97
CA SER A 187 10.86 15.73 -17.97
C SER A 187 9.42 15.79 -17.43
N LEU A 188 8.97 16.98 -17.00
CA LEU A 188 7.61 17.18 -16.47
C LEU A 188 6.51 16.89 -17.51
N LYS A 189 6.73 17.28 -18.78
CA LYS A 189 5.81 16.92 -19.87
C LYS A 189 5.68 15.42 -20.07
N LYS A 190 6.76 14.65 -19.85
CA LYS A 190 6.71 13.19 -19.93
C LYS A 190 5.85 12.61 -18.82
N ILE A 191 5.97 13.15 -17.59
CA ILE A 191 5.16 12.74 -16.44
C ILE A 191 3.68 13.01 -16.71
N CYS A 192 3.30 14.22 -17.15
CA CYS A 192 1.91 14.55 -17.48
C CYS A 192 1.29 13.69 -18.59
N ARG A 193 2.09 13.18 -19.53
CA ARG A 193 1.60 12.30 -20.61
C ARG A 193 1.50 10.84 -20.18
N GLY A 194 2.32 10.46 -19.20
CA GLY A 194 2.37 9.10 -18.65
C GLY A 194 1.31 8.83 -17.61
N THR A 195 0.53 9.84 -17.19
CA THR A 195 -0.48 9.65 -16.18
C THR A 195 -1.58 8.72 -16.69
N GLU A 196 -1.64 7.51 -16.13
CA GLU A 196 -2.74 6.59 -16.45
C GLU A 196 -4.06 7.18 -15.93
N PRO A 197 -5.16 7.04 -16.69
CA PRO A 197 -6.46 7.50 -16.22
C PRO A 197 -6.84 6.71 -14.96
N LEU A 198 -7.12 7.43 -13.87
CA LEU A 198 -7.56 6.86 -12.58
C LEU A 198 -8.77 5.93 -12.72
N ASN A 199 -9.54 6.08 -13.80
CA ASN A 199 -10.62 5.18 -14.20
C ASN A 199 -10.17 3.71 -14.31
N ARG A 200 -8.93 3.43 -14.72
CA ARG A 200 -8.40 2.07 -14.81
C ARG A 200 -8.25 1.43 -13.42
N ILE A 201 -7.69 2.19 -12.46
CA ILE A 201 -7.56 1.76 -11.07
C ILE A 201 -8.94 1.60 -10.44
N ALA A 202 -9.85 2.55 -10.69
CA ALA A 202 -11.23 2.46 -10.22
C ALA A 202 -11.93 1.21 -10.74
N HIS A 203 -11.74 0.87 -12.02
CA HIS A 203 -12.27 -0.36 -12.59
C HIS A 203 -11.69 -1.61 -11.92
N GLN A 204 -10.37 -1.65 -11.67
CA GLN A 204 -9.73 -2.79 -10.99
C GLN A 204 -10.20 -2.94 -9.54
N ALA A 205 -10.27 -1.83 -8.78
CA ALA A 205 -10.78 -1.83 -7.42
C ALA A 205 -12.24 -2.34 -7.37
N LYS A 206 -13.08 -1.89 -8.31
CA LYS A 206 -14.47 -2.38 -8.44
C LYS A 206 -14.54 -3.88 -8.72
N MET A 207 -13.65 -4.41 -9.57
CA MET A 207 -13.60 -5.85 -9.90
C MET A 207 -13.21 -6.70 -8.69
N VAL A 208 -12.16 -6.31 -7.96
CA VAL A 208 -11.72 -7.02 -6.73
C VAL A 208 -12.85 -7.01 -5.70
N TYR A 209 -13.49 -5.85 -5.50
CA TYR A 209 -14.60 -5.70 -4.57
C TYR A 209 -15.82 -6.55 -4.96
N THR A 210 -16.26 -6.49 -6.22
CA THR A 210 -17.42 -7.26 -6.69
C THR A 210 -17.19 -8.77 -6.53
N THR A 211 -15.93 -9.20 -6.67
CA THR A 211 -15.54 -10.61 -6.45
C THR A 211 -15.62 -10.98 -4.97
N ALA A 212 -15.14 -10.10 -4.08
CA ALA A 212 -15.21 -10.32 -2.63
C ALA A 212 -16.66 -10.42 -2.12
N VAL A 213 -17.55 -9.52 -2.57
CA VAL A 213 -18.98 -9.56 -2.21
C VAL A 213 -19.62 -10.87 -2.64
N ARG A 214 -19.40 -11.29 -3.89
CA ARG A 214 -19.95 -12.57 -4.39
C ARG A 214 -19.46 -13.77 -3.59
N LEU A 215 -18.20 -13.80 -3.20
CA LEU A 215 -17.64 -14.86 -2.36
C LEU A 215 -18.31 -14.88 -0.98
N HIS A 216 -18.56 -13.71 -0.40
CA HIS A 216 -19.24 -13.60 0.89
C HIS A 216 -20.70 -14.09 0.81
N GLU A 217 -21.46 -13.64 -0.18
CA GLU A 217 -22.85 -14.07 -0.43
C GLU A 217 -22.94 -15.60 -0.61
N ASN A 218 -22.04 -16.18 -1.41
CA ASN A 218 -21.98 -17.63 -1.62
C ASN A 218 -21.64 -18.39 -0.31
N THR A 219 -20.78 -17.81 0.53
CA THR A 219 -20.38 -18.42 1.81
C THR A 219 -21.55 -18.40 2.80
N GLU A 220 -22.28 -17.29 2.90
CA GLU A 220 -23.50 -17.22 3.71
C GLU A 220 -24.55 -18.23 3.25
N GLU A 221 -24.74 -18.35 1.92
CA GLU A 221 -25.70 -19.31 1.36
C GLU A 221 -25.30 -20.75 1.70
N ALA A 222 -24.02 -21.10 1.58
CA ALA A 222 -23.50 -22.41 1.97
C ALA A 222 -23.71 -22.70 3.47
N ILE A 223 -23.47 -21.71 4.34
CA ILE A 223 -23.72 -21.83 5.78
C ILE A 223 -25.21 -22.08 6.04
N ARG A 224 -26.11 -21.29 5.43
CA ARG A 224 -27.56 -21.47 5.56
C ARG A 224 -28.04 -22.83 5.05
N MET A 225 -27.42 -23.35 3.97
CA MET A 225 -27.72 -24.69 3.48
C MET A 225 -27.24 -25.77 4.46
N ALA A 226 -26.03 -25.62 5.02
CA ALA A 226 -25.51 -26.53 6.04
C ALA A 226 -26.39 -26.55 7.29
N GLU A 227 -26.85 -25.40 7.79
CA GLU A 227 -27.79 -25.29 8.92
C GLU A 227 -29.12 -26.00 8.66
N LYS A 228 -29.63 -25.94 7.42
CA LYS A 228 -30.85 -26.67 7.02
C LYS A 228 -30.62 -28.18 6.88
N MET A 229 -29.41 -28.59 6.51
CA MET A 229 -29.05 -29.99 6.32
C MET A 229 -28.66 -30.69 7.61
N VAL A 230 -28.24 -29.97 8.65
CA VAL A 230 -28.12 -30.53 10.00
C VAL A 230 -29.55 -30.77 10.49
N PRO A 231 -30.03 -32.03 10.58
CA PRO A 231 -31.35 -32.29 11.15
C PRO A 231 -31.33 -31.74 12.56
N SER A 232 -32.36 -31.00 12.93
CA SER A 232 -32.61 -30.53 14.29
C SER A 232 -32.61 -31.72 15.25
N ARG A 233 -31.41 -32.13 15.69
CA ARG A 233 -31.22 -33.09 16.76
C ARG A 233 -31.69 -32.39 18.02
N SER A 234 -32.97 -32.60 18.33
CA SER A 234 -33.63 -32.39 19.61
C SER A 234 -33.03 -33.22 20.75
N PHE A 235 -31.72 -33.47 20.75
CA PHE A 235 -31.06 -34.48 21.60
C PHE A 235 -30.23 -33.92 22.75
N PHE A 236 -30.32 -32.62 23.04
CA PHE A 236 -29.89 -32.08 24.33
C PHE A 236 -31.01 -31.24 24.92
N GLU A 237 -31.91 -31.89 25.66
CA GLU A 237 -32.63 -31.24 26.76
C GLU A 237 -31.57 -30.67 27.72
N GLN A 238 -31.23 -29.40 27.57
CA GLN A 238 -30.52 -28.67 28.63
C GLN A 238 -31.52 -28.41 29.76
N PRO A 239 -31.27 -28.88 31.00
CA PRO A 239 -32.12 -28.55 32.12
C PRO A 239 -32.09 -27.05 32.38
N ALA A 240 -33.28 -26.48 32.55
CA ALA A 240 -33.55 -25.07 32.74
C ALA A 240 -32.61 -24.41 33.78
N LEU A 241 -31.65 -23.62 33.29
CA LEU A 241 -30.86 -22.71 34.12
C LEU A 241 -31.29 -21.27 33.87
N ALA A 242 -31.54 -20.62 35.00
CA ALA A 242 -32.14 -19.32 35.23
C ALA A 242 -31.76 -18.19 34.25
N LYS A 243 -32.79 -17.40 33.93
CA LYS A 243 -32.72 -16.07 33.32
C LYS A 243 -31.81 -15.13 34.13
N SER A 244 -30.67 -14.76 33.55
CA SER A 244 -30.03 -13.47 33.84
C SER A 244 -29.33 -12.96 32.58
N ASN A 245 -29.79 -11.80 32.12
CA ASN A 245 -29.26 -10.95 31.03
C ASN A 245 -27.72 -10.88 31.03
N PRO A 246 -27.05 -10.63 29.87
CA PRO A 246 -27.13 -9.29 29.27
C PRO A 246 -27.05 -9.22 27.73
N ALA A 247 -27.47 -8.06 27.21
CA ALA A 247 -27.01 -7.39 26.00
C ALA A 247 -26.00 -8.18 25.12
N GLY A 248 -26.50 -9.12 24.34
CA GLY A 248 -25.82 -9.63 23.16
C GLY A 248 -26.24 -8.76 21.99
N GLU A 249 -25.56 -7.63 21.81
CA GLU A 249 -25.60 -6.89 20.55
C GLU A 249 -25.13 -7.87 19.46
N ALA A 250 -26.06 -8.28 18.61
CA ALA A 250 -25.72 -9.00 17.40
C ALA A 250 -24.67 -8.16 16.66
N ALA A 251 -23.50 -8.72 16.39
CA ALA A 251 -22.46 -8.08 15.61
C ALA A 251 -23.04 -7.76 14.22
N THR A 252 -23.57 -6.55 14.08
CA THR A 252 -24.04 -5.96 12.84
C THR A 252 -22.85 -5.73 11.91
N PRO A 253 -23.08 -5.53 10.59
CA PRO A 253 -22.08 -5.40 9.53
C PRO A 253 -21.32 -4.06 9.58
N VAL A 254 -20.74 -3.75 10.74
CA VAL A 254 -19.98 -2.53 11.00
C VAL A 254 -18.66 -2.55 10.21
N THR A 255 -18.09 -3.73 9.97
CA THR A 255 -16.82 -3.88 9.24
C THR A 255 -16.95 -3.52 7.77
N GLU A 256 -18.07 -3.82 7.10
CA GLU A 256 -18.28 -3.47 5.68
C GLU A 256 -18.50 -1.98 5.48
N THR A 257 -19.26 -1.33 6.38
CA THR A 257 -19.58 0.10 6.27
C THR A 257 -18.33 0.98 6.48
N LEU A 258 -17.46 0.59 7.43
CA LEU A 258 -16.20 1.29 7.68
C LEU A 258 -15.23 1.16 6.48
N MET A 259 -15.13 -0.02 5.86
CA MET A 259 -14.21 -0.23 4.74
C MET A 259 -14.60 0.53 3.46
N PHE A 260 -15.88 0.67 3.15
CA PHE A 260 -16.33 1.55 2.06
C PHE A 260 -15.95 3.00 2.29
N SER A 261 -16.04 3.45 3.54
CA SER A 261 -15.69 4.81 3.89
C SER A 261 -14.21 5.07 3.65
N ASP A 262 -13.34 4.11 3.97
CA ASP A 262 -11.89 4.23 3.79
C ASP A 262 -11.48 4.21 2.32
N LEU A 263 -12.01 3.28 1.52
CA LEU A 263 -11.63 3.16 0.11
C LEU A 263 -12.15 4.36 -0.72
N ASN A 264 -13.33 4.87 -0.38
CA ASN A 264 -13.87 6.09 -0.97
C ASN A 264 -13.06 7.32 -0.53
N ASN A 265 -12.65 7.41 0.74
CA ASN A 265 -11.78 8.47 1.24
C ASN A 265 -10.42 8.48 0.53
N ASP A 266 -9.80 7.31 0.33
CA ASP A 266 -8.52 7.18 -0.36
C ASP A 266 -8.63 7.55 -1.85
N ALA A 267 -9.72 7.17 -2.51
CA ALA A 267 -9.97 7.57 -3.90
C ALA A 267 -10.16 9.09 -4.03
N VAL A 268 -10.93 9.71 -3.13
CA VAL A 268 -11.12 11.17 -3.10
C VAL A 268 -9.79 11.88 -2.84
N ARG A 269 -9.01 11.42 -1.85
CA ARG A 269 -7.68 11.98 -1.57
C ARG A 269 -6.74 11.85 -2.76
N ALA A 270 -6.73 10.69 -3.42
CA ALA A 270 -5.93 10.42 -4.61
C ALA A 270 -6.30 11.36 -5.77
N LEU A 271 -7.60 11.61 -6.00
CA LEU A 271 -8.08 12.54 -7.03
C LEU A 271 -7.65 13.98 -6.73
N THR A 272 -7.86 14.43 -5.49
CA THR A 272 -7.49 15.79 -5.06
C THR A 272 -6.00 16.05 -5.24
N ILE A 273 -5.13 15.18 -4.71
CA ILE A 273 -3.68 15.37 -4.81
C ILE A 273 -3.17 15.26 -6.25
N THR A 274 -3.79 14.41 -7.08
CA THR A 274 -3.40 14.29 -8.50
C THR A 274 -3.72 15.57 -9.26
N LYS A 275 -4.87 16.19 -8.99
CA LYS A 275 -5.22 17.50 -9.56
C LYS A 275 -4.25 18.60 -9.10
N GLU A 276 -3.93 18.64 -7.80
CA GLU A 276 -2.93 19.58 -7.27
C GLU A 276 -1.56 19.39 -7.93
N LEU A 277 -1.17 18.14 -8.19
CA LEU A 277 0.06 17.81 -8.91
C LEU A 277 0.05 18.34 -10.35
N GLU A 278 -1.05 18.14 -11.08
CA GLU A 278 -1.23 18.63 -12.45
C GLU A 278 -1.17 20.17 -12.50
N ASP A 279 -1.87 20.84 -11.58
CA ASP A 279 -1.87 22.30 -11.46
C ASP A 279 -0.46 22.81 -11.11
N LYS A 280 0.27 22.11 -10.24
CA LYS A 280 1.66 22.44 -9.87
C LYS A 280 2.59 22.29 -11.07
N ILE A 281 2.48 21.20 -11.84
CA ILE A 281 3.29 21.02 -13.05
C ILE A 281 2.96 22.13 -14.06
N ALA A 282 1.68 22.43 -14.28
CA ALA A 282 1.25 23.50 -15.18
C ALA A 282 1.84 24.86 -14.76
N LYS A 283 1.83 25.17 -13.46
CA LYS A 283 2.47 26.37 -12.90
C LYS A 283 3.96 26.42 -13.26
N ILE A 284 4.73 25.39 -12.93
CA ILE A 284 6.19 25.32 -13.21
C ILE A 284 6.47 25.48 -14.72
N LEU A 285 5.63 24.87 -15.57
CA LEU A 285 5.76 24.99 -17.02
C LEU A 285 5.47 26.42 -17.54
N SER A 286 4.62 27.18 -16.84
CA SER A 286 4.19 28.55 -17.21
C SER A 286 5.07 29.68 -16.64
N SER A 287 5.82 29.44 -15.57
CA SER A 287 6.64 30.47 -14.89
C SER A 287 7.93 30.88 -15.64
N ASN A 288 8.03 30.58 -16.94
CA ASN A 288 9.20 30.79 -17.79
C ASN A 288 8.76 30.96 -19.25
#